data_AF-A0A090EPE8-F1
#
_entry.id   AF-A0A090EPE8-F1
#
_cell.length_a   1.000
_cell.length_b   1.000
_cell.length_c   1.000
_cell.angle_alpha   90.00
_cell.angle_beta   90.00
_cell.angle_gamma   90.00
#
_symmetry.space_group_name_H-M   'P 1'
#
loop_
_entity.id
_entity.type
_entity.pdbx_description
1 polymer ?
#
loop_
_entity_poly.entity_id
_entity_poly.type
_entity_poly.pdbx_seq_one_letter_code
_entity_poly.pdbx_strand_id
1 'polypeptide(L)'
;MLDLLVAHLEAAHPVTHRRNGADVEPVGFEGATDRLPPALRQAPLAKASLLVQEDLILMRRDERGWRLAAGSLCFPSSWSLREKFGKPLQEIHEPVPGFGPGTRPAELINRMFDGLQGQAVERFNWSIQADDRLYHPLSNVERIDRATNRPSRFPDGDVNAHAFIRVERQTLRKLPVSRDILFTIRIHLDPLKLLANHPDRAALAASFTEQLLSLDQQQLDYKGLTADRDRLVEFLGVMARTP
;
A
#
# COMPACT_ATOMS: atom_id res chain seq x y z
N MET A 1 9.70 12.41 -13.08
CA MET A 1 9.24 11.11 -12.53
C MET A 1 8.94 10.17 -13.67
N LEU A 2 8.00 10.52 -14.56
CA LEU A 2 7.67 9.73 -15.75
C LEU A 2 8.93 9.37 -16.56
N ASP A 3 9.80 10.33 -16.88
CA ASP A 3 11.03 10.04 -17.65
C ASP A 3 11.95 9.02 -16.97
N LEU A 4 12.09 9.11 -15.64
CA LEU A 4 12.89 8.17 -14.84
C LEU A 4 12.28 6.77 -14.85
N LEU A 5 10.95 6.69 -14.81
CA LEU A 5 10.21 5.43 -14.87
C LEU A 5 10.33 4.80 -16.26
N VAL A 6 10.08 5.59 -17.32
CA VAL A 6 10.20 5.17 -18.72
C VAL A 6 11.60 4.63 -18.99
N ALA A 7 12.65 5.38 -18.64
CA ALA A 7 14.03 4.91 -18.82
C ALA A 7 14.33 3.60 -18.09
N HIS A 8 13.77 3.41 -16.89
CA HIS A 8 13.92 2.17 -16.13
C HIS A 8 13.19 1.00 -16.79
N LEU A 9 11.93 1.20 -17.20
CA LEU A 9 11.10 0.16 -17.81
C LEU A 9 11.69 -0.32 -19.14
N GLU A 10 12.23 0.58 -19.95
CA GLU A 10 12.89 0.20 -21.21
C GLU A 10 14.16 -0.61 -20.98
N ALA A 11 14.98 -0.21 -20.00
CA ALA A 11 16.25 -0.87 -19.73
C ALA A 11 16.07 -2.22 -19.01
N ALA A 12 15.16 -2.29 -18.04
CA ALA A 12 15.02 -3.44 -17.15
C ALA A 12 13.86 -4.38 -17.53
N HIS A 13 12.86 -3.89 -18.29
CA HIS A 13 11.65 -4.62 -18.61
C HIS A 13 11.29 -4.63 -20.11
N PRO A 14 12.25 -4.83 -21.04
CA PRO A 14 12.00 -4.73 -22.49
C PRO A 14 11.03 -5.78 -23.05
N VAL A 15 10.77 -6.86 -22.29
CA VAL A 15 9.81 -7.91 -22.67
C VAL A 15 8.37 -7.46 -22.40
N THR A 16 8.14 -6.72 -21.31
CA THR A 16 6.80 -6.30 -20.87
C THR A 16 6.48 -4.86 -21.23
N HIS A 17 7.48 -4.04 -21.57
CA HIS A 17 7.32 -2.64 -21.97
C HIS A 17 8.05 -2.38 -23.27
N ARG A 18 7.38 -1.71 -24.22
CA ARG A 18 7.96 -1.39 -25.54
C ARG A 18 7.79 0.09 -25.85
N ARG A 19 8.79 0.62 -26.54
CA ARG A 19 8.74 1.98 -27.09
C ARG A 19 7.76 2.02 -28.26
N ASN A 20 6.84 2.99 -28.21
CA ASN A 20 5.91 3.31 -29.28
C ASN A 20 6.05 4.81 -29.62
N GLY A 21 6.90 5.11 -30.61
CA GLY A 21 7.28 6.49 -30.93
C GLY A 21 8.02 7.18 -29.78
N ALA A 22 7.43 8.24 -29.24
CA ALA A 22 7.98 9.00 -28.12
C ALA A 22 7.55 8.45 -26.73
N ASP A 23 6.54 7.59 -26.69
CA ASP A 23 6.00 7.01 -25.46
C ASP A 23 6.49 5.56 -25.26
N VAL A 24 6.25 5.02 -24.06
CA VAL A 24 6.44 3.60 -23.72
C VAL A 24 5.10 3.05 -23.27
N GLU A 25 4.78 1.83 -23.70
CA GLU A 25 3.53 1.16 -23.37
C GLU A 25 3.77 -0.26 -22.83
N PRO A 26 2.94 -0.74 -21.90
CA PRO A 26 2.95 -2.14 -21.51
C PRO A 26 2.41 -3.01 -22.64
N VAL A 27 3.09 -4.11 -22.93
CA VAL A 27 2.68 -5.07 -23.97
C VAL A 27 1.31 -5.67 -23.62
N GLY A 28 0.38 -5.64 -24.58
CA GLY A 28 -1.00 -6.10 -24.40
C GLY A 28 -1.95 -5.05 -23.79
N PHE A 29 -1.45 -3.86 -23.48
CA PHE A 29 -2.23 -2.71 -22.98
C PHE A 29 -2.00 -1.46 -23.83
N GLU A 30 -1.68 -1.62 -25.11
CA GLU A 30 -1.47 -0.52 -26.06
C GLU A 30 -2.72 0.39 -26.11
N GLY A 31 -2.49 1.71 -26.17
CA GLY A 31 -3.57 2.70 -26.17
C GLY A 31 -4.31 2.86 -24.84
N ALA A 32 -3.80 2.32 -23.73
CA ALA A 32 -4.42 2.51 -22.40
C ALA A 32 -4.59 4.00 -22.03
N THR A 33 -3.63 4.84 -22.43
CA THR A 33 -3.68 6.30 -22.20
C THR A 33 -4.87 6.95 -22.91
N ASP A 34 -5.27 6.47 -24.10
CA ASP A 34 -6.37 7.04 -24.87
C ASP A 34 -7.74 6.83 -24.20
N ARG A 35 -7.84 5.80 -23.36
CA ARG A 35 -9.02 5.49 -22.54
C ARG A 35 -9.20 6.47 -21.37
N LEU A 36 -8.18 7.25 -21.03
CA LEU A 36 -8.30 8.29 -20.01
C LEU A 36 -9.16 9.47 -20.49
N PRO A 37 -9.84 10.18 -19.57
CA PRO A 37 -10.46 11.47 -19.87
C PRO A 37 -9.46 12.43 -20.54
N PRO A 38 -9.88 13.27 -21.50
CA PRO A 38 -8.97 14.16 -22.23
C PRO A 38 -8.04 15.00 -21.33
N ALA A 39 -8.55 15.48 -20.20
CA ALA A 39 -7.79 16.26 -19.22
C ALA A 39 -6.62 15.49 -18.57
N LEU A 40 -6.69 14.16 -18.53
CA LEU A 40 -5.68 13.30 -17.91
C LEU A 40 -4.71 12.67 -18.91
N ARG A 41 -5.03 12.66 -20.21
CA ARG A 41 -4.16 12.05 -21.25
C ARG A 41 -2.77 12.68 -21.31
N GLN A 42 -2.68 13.98 -21.02
CA GLN A 42 -1.41 14.71 -21.00
C GLN A 42 -0.81 14.83 -19.59
N ALA A 43 -1.49 14.32 -18.55
CA ALA A 43 -0.99 14.39 -17.19
C ALA A 43 0.11 13.33 -16.97
N PRO A 44 1.36 13.72 -16.66
CA PRO A 44 2.47 12.78 -16.57
C PRO A 44 2.29 11.70 -15.49
N LEU A 45 1.62 12.04 -14.38
CA LEU A 45 1.32 11.08 -13.31
C LEU A 45 0.30 10.03 -13.76
N ALA A 46 -0.72 10.42 -14.53
CA ALA A 46 -1.71 9.48 -15.04
C ALA A 46 -1.08 8.52 -16.05
N LYS A 47 -0.27 9.04 -16.99
CA LYS A 47 0.53 8.21 -17.90
C LYS A 47 1.41 7.23 -17.12
N ALA A 48 2.18 7.73 -16.15
CA ALA A 48 3.06 6.89 -15.33
C ALA A 48 2.31 5.76 -14.62
N SER A 49 1.13 6.03 -14.05
CA SER A 49 0.35 5.00 -13.34
C SER A 49 -0.22 3.92 -14.24
N LEU A 50 -0.31 4.14 -15.55
CA LEU A 50 -0.70 3.09 -16.50
C LEU A 50 0.48 2.21 -16.93
N LEU A 51 1.72 2.59 -16.59
CA LEU A 51 2.93 1.82 -16.91
C LEU A 51 3.35 0.86 -15.80
N VAL A 52 2.76 0.95 -14.61
CA VAL A 52 3.19 0.18 -13.44
C VAL A 52 2.03 -0.32 -12.61
N GLN A 53 2.30 -1.30 -11.75
CA GLN A 53 1.31 -1.89 -10.85
C GLN A 53 1.22 -1.14 -9.51
N GLU A 54 2.16 -0.25 -9.25
CA GLU A 54 2.27 0.54 -8.04
C GLU A 54 1.26 1.71 -8.03
N ASP A 55 0.66 1.95 -6.88
CA ASP A 55 0.14 3.29 -6.58
C ASP A 55 1.31 4.27 -6.50
N LEU A 56 1.12 5.49 -7.03
CA LEU A 56 2.17 6.50 -7.16
C LEU A 56 1.79 7.76 -6.39
N ILE A 57 2.49 8.04 -5.29
CA ILE A 57 2.27 9.21 -4.45
C ILE A 57 3.49 10.13 -4.51
N LEU A 58 3.28 11.43 -4.70
CA LEU A 58 4.33 12.44 -4.69
C LEU A 58 4.25 13.29 -3.43
N MET A 59 5.33 13.29 -2.68
CA MET A 59 5.50 14.06 -1.45
C MET A 59 6.38 15.27 -1.73
N ARG A 60 5.86 16.48 -1.49
CA ARG A 60 6.57 17.74 -1.70
C ARG A 60 6.86 18.40 -0.37
N ARG A 61 8.06 18.97 -0.22
CA ARG A 61 8.42 19.75 0.95
C ARG A 61 7.94 21.20 0.82
N ASP A 62 7.39 21.75 1.88
CA ASP A 62 7.13 23.19 2.07
C ASP A 62 7.45 23.61 3.52
N GLU A 63 6.95 24.78 3.92
CA GLU A 63 7.11 25.36 5.27
C GLU A 63 6.52 24.49 6.39
N ARG A 64 5.49 23.68 6.11
CA ARG A 64 4.83 22.76 7.06
C ARG A 64 5.46 21.36 7.05
N GLY A 65 6.45 21.11 6.19
CA GLY A 65 7.13 19.83 6.04
C GLY A 65 6.78 19.11 4.73
N TRP A 66 6.87 17.78 4.74
CA TRP A 66 6.53 16.96 3.58
C TRP A 66 5.02 16.72 3.50
N ARG A 67 4.38 17.13 2.40
CA ARG A 67 2.94 16.94 2.17
C ARG A 67 2.64 16.10 0.92
N LEU A 68 1.47 15.47 0.89
CA LEU A 68 0.98 14.78 -0.30
C LEU A 68 0.57 15.81 -1.35
N ALA A 69 1.39 15.98 -2.39
CA ALA A 69 1.20 16.99 -3.43
C ALA A 69 0.49 16.46 -4.67
N ALA A 70 0.63 15.17 -4.97
CA ALA A 70 -0.10 14.48 -6.02
C ALA A 70 -0.16 12.99 -5.73
N GLY A 71 -1.13 12.29 -6.32
CA GLY A 71 -1.25 10.84 -6.18
C GLY A 71 -2.09 10.21 -7.28
N SER A 72 -1.69 9.02 -7.71
CA SER A 72 -2.53 8.02 -8.36
C SER A 72 -2.67 6.86 -7.38
N LEU A 73 -3.87 6.69 -6.81
CA LEU A 73 -4.17 5.72 -5.74
C LEU A 73 -5.31 4.81 -6.20
N CYS A 74 -4.96 3.76 -6.91
CA CYS A 74 -5.85 2.76 -7.46
C CYS A 74 -6.06 1.57 -6.52
N PHE A 75 -5.14 1.32 -5.58
CA PHE A 75 -5.20 0.16 -4.68
C PHE A 75 -5.04 0.53 -3.20
N PRO A 76 -5.88 1.46 -2.67
CA PRO A 76 -5.81 1.87 -1.27
C PRO A 76 -6.03 0.70 -0.32
N SER A 77 -5.29 0.71 0.80
CA SER A 77 -5.51 -0.19 1.94
C SER A 77 -6.20 0.54 3.07
N SER A 78 -7.51 0.70 2.96
CA SER A 78 -8.37 1.39 3.92
C SER A 78 -7.96 2.85 4.16
N TRP A 79 -7.77 3.65 3.11
CA TRP A 79 -7.64 5.11 3.24
C TRP A 79 -8.07 5.86 1.97
N SER A 80 -8.36 7.16 2.10
CA SER A 80 -8.82 8.02 1.01
C SER A 80 -7.76 9.03 0.57
N LEU A 81 -7.41 9.03 -0.73
CA LEU A 81 -6.53 10.05 -1.31
C LEU A 81 -7.09 11.45 -1.09
N ARG A 82 -8.40 11.63 -1.29
CA ARG A 82 -9.07 12.94 -1.19
C ARG A 82 -8.95 13.54 0.20
N GLU A 83 -9.08 12.72 1.24
CA GLU A 83 -8.96 13.19 2.63
C GLU A 83 -7.52 13.45 3.07
N LYS A 84 -6.54 12.83 2.40
CA LYS A 84 -5.11 12.98 2.70
C LYS A 84 -4.40 14.00 1.81
N PHE A 85 -5.00 14.38 0.69
CA PHE A 85 -4.40 15.30 -0.27
C PHE A 85 -4.08 16.65 0.37
N GLY A 86 -2.89 17.17 0.08
CA GLY A 86 -2.39 18.45 0.60
C GLY A 86 -1.93 18.42 2.06
N LYS A 87 -2.22 17.35 2.83
CA LYS A 87 -1.84 17.27 4.24
C LYS A 87 -0.36 16.94 4.42
N PRO A 88 0.29 17.49 5.45
CA PRO A 88 1.65 17.11 5.83
C PRO A 88 1.69 15.70 6.43
N LEU A 89 2.89 15.12 6.45
CA LEU A 89 3.15 13.72 6.77
C LEU A 89 2.59 13.32 8.14
N GLN A 90 2.72 14.19 9.14
CA GLN A 90 2.21 13.99 10.49
C GLN A 90 0.68 13.94 10.55
N GLU A 91 -0.02 14.75 9.77
CA GLU A 91 -1.50 14.73 9.69
C GLU A 91 -2.00 13.53 8.88
N ILE A 92 -1.23 13.07 7.88
CA ILE A 92 -1.51 11.85 7.10
C ILE A 92 -1.47 10.60 7.97
N HIS A 93 -0.58 10.58 8.97
CA HIS A 93 -0.34 9.44 9.86
C HIS A 93 -1.02 9.58 11.22
N GLU A 94 -1.70 10.70 11.51
CA GLU A 94 -2.44 10.90 12.76
C GLU A 94 -3.37 9.73 13.12
N PRO A 95 -4.11 9.10 12.19
CA PRO A 95 -4.98 7.97 12.53
C PRO A 95 -4.24 6.68 12.88
N VAL A 96 -2.92 6.61 12.68
CA VAL A 96 -2.11 5.42 12.96
C VAL A 96 -1.70 5.43 14.44
N PRO A 97 -2.06 4.40 15.22
CA PRO A 97 -1.70 4.32 16.64
C PRO A 97 -0.19 4.51 16.86
N GLY A 98 0.19 5.46 17.72
CA GLY A 98 1.59 5.76 18.04
C GLY A 98 2.36 6.60 17.02
N PHE A 99 1.71 7.09 15.95
CA PHE A 99 2.34 7.85 14.86
C PHE A 99 1.78 9.28 14.71
N GLY A 100 1.03 9.77 15.70
CA GLY A 100 0.52 11.14 15.71
C GLY A 100 1.62 12.21 15.81
N PRO A 101 1.27 13.49 15.60
CA PRO A 101 2.18 14.63 15.79
C PRO A 101 2.88 14.60 17.15
N GLY A 102 4.19 14.89 17.17
CA GLY A 102 5.00 14.90 18.40
C GLY A 102 5.45 13.51 18.91
N THR A 103 5.06 12.43 18.23
CA THR A 103 5.54 11.08 18.56
C THR A 103 6.92 10.82 17.94
N ARG A 104 7.75 10.03 18.64
CA ARG A 104 9.08 9.61 18.15
C ARG A 104 9.03 8.99 16.74
N PRO A 105 8.07 8.11 16.39
CA PRO A 105 7.97 7.57 15.03
C PRO A 105 7.69 8.65 13.98
N ALA A 106 6.82 9.61 14.26
CA ALA A 106 6.53 10.73 13.34
C ALA A 106 7.77 11.58 13.06
N GLU A 107 8.59 11.86 14.09
CA GLU A 107 9.85 12.58 13.91
C GLU A 107 10.88 11.78 13.12
N LEU A 108 11.00 10.47 13.40
CA LEU A 108 11.93 9.59 12.69
C LEU A 108 11.64 9.54 11.19
N ILE A 109 10.36 9.43 10.81
CA ILE A 109 9.98 9.43 9.40
C ILE A 109 10.31 10.78 8.76
N ASN A 110 10.02 11.91 9.43
CA ASN A 110 10.36 13.23 8.88
C ASN A 110 11.88 13.37 8.64
N ARG A 111 12.70 12.97 9.62
CA ARG A 111 14.17 12.97 9.47
C ARG A 111 14.63 12.06 8.33
N MET A 112 14.02 10.88 8.18
CA MET A 112 14.31 9.98 7.07
C MET A 112 14.00 10.64 5.71
N PHE A 113 12.84 11.28 5.58
CA PHE A 113 12.45 11.98 4.35
C PHE A 113 13.41 13.13 4.02
N ASP A 114 13.78 13.95 5.02
CA ASP A 114 14.76 15.02 4.85
C ASP A 114 16.14 14.48 4.40
N GLY A 115 16.54 13.32 4.92
CA GLY A 115 17.82 12.68 4.66
C GLY A 115 17.95 11.95 3.31
N LEU A 116 16.87 11.66 2.59
CA LEU A 116 16.94 10.95 1.30
C LEU A 116 17.77 11.74 0.27
N GLN A 117 18.71 11.08 -0.41
CA GLN A 117 19.61 11.70 -1.40
C GLN A 117 19.39 11.23 -2.84
N GLY A 118 18.55 10.23 -3.06
CA GLY A 118 18.21 9.71 -4.39
C GLY A 118 18.26 8.19 -4.51
N GLN A 119 18.85 7.52 -3.51
CA GLN A 119 18.67 6.09 -3.29
C GLN A 119 17.20 5.77 -3.00
N ALA A 120 16.76 4.59 -3.45
CA ALA A 120 15.47 4.05 -3.03
C ALA A 120 15.64 3.37 -1.67
N VAL A 121 14.72 3.64 -0.75
CA VAL A 121 14.54 2.81 0.45
C VAL A 121 13.28 1.99 0.30
N GLU A 122 13.29 0.78 0.85
CA GLU A 122 12.20 -0.16 0.75
C GLU A 122 11.75 -0.60 2.15
N ARG A 123 10.44 -0.81 2.29
CA ARG A 123 9.84 -1.50 3.43
C ARG A 123 8.65 -2.32 2.97
N PHE A 124 8.24 -3.24 3.82
CA PHE A 124 7.00 -3.96 3.67
C PHE A 124 6.01 -3.56 4.75
N ASN A 125 4.73 -3.52 4.40
CA ASN A 125 3.62 -3.45 5.32
C ASN A 125 2.62 -4.54 4.95
N TRP A 126 1.84 -5.03 5.91
CA TRP A 126 0.91 -6.12 5.64
C TRP A 126 -0.40 -5.99 6.42
N SER A 127 -1.43 -6.65 5.89
CA SER A 127 -2.74 -6.85 6.51
C SER A 127 -3.38 -8.13 6.00
N ILE A 128 -4.48 -8.55 6.62
CA ILE A 128 -5.37 -9.57 6.08
C ILE A 128 -6.68 -8.90 5.65
N GLN A 129 -7.13 -9.19 4.44
CA GLN A 129 -8.40 -8.72 3.88
C GLN A 129 -9.37 -9.89 3.70
N ALA A 130 -10.66 -9.60 3.64
CA ALA A 130 -11.73 -10.60 3.54
C ALA A 130 -12.20 -10.88 2.10
N ASP A 131 -11.49 -10.32 1.11
CA ASP A 131 -11.75 -10.55 -0.30
C ASP A 131 -10.48 -10.28 -1.14
N ASP A 132 -10.57 -10.55 -2.45
CA ASP A 132 -9.49 -10.41 -3.42
C ASP A 132 -9.45 -9.04 -4.13
N ARG A 133 -10.22 -8.06 -3.65
CA ARG A 133 -10.29 -6.75 -4.32
C ARG A 133 -9.00 -5.97 -4.08
N LEU A 134 -8.55 -5.27 -5.11
CA LEU A 134 -7.40 -4.37 -4.97
C LEU A 134 -7.81 -3.00 -4.39
N TYR A 135 -9.05 -2.56 -4.66
CA TYR A 135 -9.56 -1.23 -4.29
C TYR A 135 -10.35 -1.28 -2.97
N HIS A 136 -9.69 -0.88 -1.87
CA HIS A 136 -10.31 -0.75 -0.54
C HIS A 136 -10.18 0.68 0.02
N PRO A 137 -10.87 1.69 -0.52
CA PRO A 137 -10.90 3.01 0.10
C PRO A 137 -11.60 2.93 1.45
N LEU A 138 -11.21 3.80 2.38
CA LEU A 138 -11.93 3.99 3.64
C LEU A 138 -11.74 5.43 4.08
N SER A 139 -12.85 6.13 4.28
CA SER A 139 -12.85 7.48 4.84
C SER A 139 -12.48 7.46 6.33
N ASN A 140 -12.17 8.64 6.88
CA ASN A 140 -11.95 8.78 8.32
C ASN A 140 -13.22 8.46 9.12
N VAL A 141 -14.40 8.83 8.61
CA VAL A 141 -15.69 8.55 9.27
C VAL A 141 -15.94 7.05 9.31
N GLU A 142 -15.79 6.34 8.19
CA GLU A 142 -15.96 4.89 8.13
C GLU A 142 -14.91 4.15 8.98
N ARG A 143 -13.69 4.69 9.10
CA ARG A 143 -12.67 4.11 9.98
C ARG A 143 -13.10 4.20 11.45
N ILE A 144 -13.61 5.36 11.88
CA ILE A 144 -14.09 5.56 13.26
C ILE A 144 -15.28 4.65 13.53
N ASP A 145 -16.23 4.58 12.61
CA ASP A 145 -17.38 3.68 12.71
C ASP A 145 -16.94 2.21 12.85
N ARG A 146 -16.04 1.75 11.98
CA ARG A 146 -15.48 0.39 12.04
C ARG A 146 -14.76 0.11 13.36
N ALA A 147 -13.98 1.07 13.87
CA ALA A 147 -13.28 0.94 15.15
C ALA A 147 -14.25 0.90 16.35
N THR A 148 -15.40 1.55 16.23
CA THR A 148 -16.42 1.63 17.28
C THR A 148 -17.28 0.38 17.30
N ASN A 149 -17.80 -0.02 16.15
CA ASN A 149 -18.73 -1.14 16.01
C ASN A 149 -18.04 -2.49 15.90
N ARG A 150 -16.75 -2.49 15.48
CA ARG A 150 -15.90 -3.68 15.31
C ARG A 150 -16.64 -4.82 14.60
N PRO A 151 -17.23 -4.60 13.41
CA PRO A 151 -17.90 -5.67 12.70
C PRO A 151 -16.89 -6.73 12.27
N SER A 152 -17.32 -8.00 12.23
CA SER A 152 -16.55 -9.04 11.53
C SER A 152 -16.48 -8.69 10.05
N ARG A 153 -15.31 -8.91 9.45
CA ARG A 153 -15.07 -8.64 8.04
C ARG A 153 -15.28 -9.88 7.16
N PHE A 154 -15.31 -11.06 7.75
CA PHE A 154 -15.45 -12.33 7.05
C PHE A 154 -16.92 -12.71 6.95
N PRO A 155 -17.52 -12.71 5.74
CA PRO A 155 -18.87 -13.25 5.54
C PRO A 155 -18.97 -14.66 6.09
N ASP A 156 -20.07 -14.96 6.79
CA ASP A 156 -20.39 -16.27 7.37
C ASP A 156 -19.34 -16.83 8.34
N GLY A 157 -18.33 -16.02 8.68
CA GLY A 157 -17.20 -16.38 9.53
C GLY A 157 -16.14 -17.26 8.87
N ASP A 158 -16.22 -17.57 7.57
CA ASP A 158 -15.27 -18.48 6.91
C ASP A 158 -13.97 -17.77 6.50
N VAL A 159 -12.97 -17.83 7.39
CA VAL A 159 -11.62 -17.31 7.13
C VAL A 159 -10.93 -18.04 5.97
N ASN A 160 -11.14 -19.34 5.81
CA ASN A 160 -10.44 -20.12 4.79
C ASN A 160 -10.91 -19.74 3.37
N ALA A 161 -12.20 -19.47 3.21
CA ALA A 161 -12.78 -19.03 1.95
C ALA A 161 -12.38 -17.59 1.58
N HIS A 162 -12.26 -16.72 2.58
CA HIS A 162 -12.26 -15.27 2.37
C HIS A 162 -10.97 -14.55 2.75
N ALA A 163 -10.04 -15.15 3.50
CA ALA A 163 -8.83 -14.45 3.91
C ALA A 163 -7.79 -14.35 2.80
N PHE A 164 -7.31 -13.13 2.57
CA PHE A 164 -6.21 -12.81 1.68
C PHE A 164 -5.11 -12.09 2.45
N ILE A 165 -3.87 -12.55 2.30
CA ILE A 165 -2.68 -11.84 2.73
C ILE A 165 -2.47 -10.68 1.76
N ARG A 166 -2.54 -9.45 2.27
CA ARG A 166 -2.25 -8.25 1.49
C ARG A 166 -0.93 -7.65 1.95
N VAL A 167 0.08 -7.68 1.08
CA VAL A 167 1.40 -7.10 1.32
C VAL A 167 1.60 -5.87 0.45
N GLU A 168 1.99 -4.77 1.09
CA GLU A 168 2.43 -3.54 0.44
C GLU A 168 3.95 -3.52 0.39
N ARG A 169 4.52 -3.67 -0.81
CA ARG A 169 5.93 -3.35 -1.06
C ARG A 169 6.02 -1.85 -1.32
N GLN A 170 6.62 -1.14 -0.39
CA GLN A 170 6.65 0.30 -0.34
C GLN A 170 8.06 0.80 -0.64
N THR A 171 8.21 1.70 -1.62
CA THR A 171 9.49 2.34 -1.89
C THR A 171 9.42 3.86 -1.81
N LEU A 172 10.47 4.48 -1.32
CA LEU A 172 10.62 5.94 -1.28
C LEU A 172 11.91 6.34 -2.00
N ARG A 173 11.81 7.28 -2.93
CA ARG A 173 12.96 7.82 -3.65
C ARG A 173 12.82 9.32 -3.88
N LYS A 174 13.85 10.07 -3.53
CA LYS A 174 13.94 11.49 -3.88
C LYS A 174 14.24 11.65 -5.36
N LEU A 175 13.41 12.42 -6.06
CA LEU A 175 13.53 12.65 -7.49
C LEU A 175 14.68 13.63 -7.77
N PRO A 176 15.48 13.39 -8.84
CA PRO A 176 16.71 14.15 -9.09
C PRO A 176 16.45 15.63 -9.42
N VAL A 177 15.36 15.93 -10.16
CA VAL A 177 15.06 17.29 -10.64
C VAL A 177 14.18 18.05 -9.65
N SER A 178 12.96 17.56 -9.36
CA SER A 178 12.00 18.28 -8.51
C SER A 178 12.33 18.23 -7.02
N ARG A 179 13.20 17.30 -6.60
CA ARG A 179 13.50 16.99 -5.19
C ARG A 179 12.29 16.55 -4.36
N ASP A 180 11.12 16.38 -4.98
CA ASP A 180 9.98 15.67 -4.41
C ASP A 180 10.36 14.21 -4.13
N ILE A 181 9.68 13.56 -3.18
CA ILE A 181 9.83 12.14 -2.91
C ILE A 181 8.71 11.38 -3.62
N LEU A 182 9.08 10.44 -4.48
CA LEU A 182 8.17 9.45 -5.02
C LEU A 182 8.02 8.33 -4.00
N PHE A 183 6.80 8.10 -3.58
CA PHE A 183 6.37 6.97 -2.77
C PHE A 183 5.57 6.01 -3.65
N THR A 184 6.07 4.79 -3.83
CA THR A 184 5.38 3.75 -4.60
C THR A 184 4.84 2.67 -3.67
N ILE A 185 3.66 2.12 -3.98
CA ILE A 185 3.02 1.08 -3.19
C ILE A 185 2.57 -0.04 -4.13
N ARG A 186 3.31 -1.15 -4.17
CA ARG A 186 2.88 -2.35 -4.90
C ARG A 186 2.10 -3.27 -3.99
N ILE A 187 0.91 -3.65 -4.41
CA ILE A 187 0.09 -4.62 -3.70
C ILE A 187 0.40 -6.03 -4.23
N HIS A 188 0.73 -6.93 -3.31
CA HIS A 188 0.67 -8.38 -3.51
C HIS A 188 -0.52 -8.89 -2.71
N LEU A 189 -1.33 -9.74 -3.34
CA LEU A 189 -2.57 -10.24 -2.76
C LEU A 189 -2.68 -11.73 -3.04
N ASP A 190 -2.57 -12.53 -1.98
CA ASP A 190 -2.56 -13.98 -2.07
C ASP A 190 -3.62 -14.56 -1.11
N PRO A 191 -4.46 -15.52 -1.55
CA PRO A 191 -5.34 -16.24 -0.65
C PRO A 191 -4.54 -16.86 0.51
N LEU A 192 -4.95 -16.61 1.75
CA LEU A 192 -4.27 -17.10 2.95
C LEU A 192 -4.14 -18.63 2.94
N LYS A 193 -5.14 -19.33 2.39
CA LYS A 193 -5.12 -20.79 2.23
C LYS A 193 -3.96 -21.31 1.39
N LEU A 194 -3.38 -20.52 0.49
CA LEU A 194 -2.21 -20.94 -0.30
C LEU A 194 -0.99 -21.19 0.57
N LEU A 195 -0.93 -20.57 1.76
CA LEU A 195 0.13 -20.80 2.73
C LEU A 195 0.24 -22.28 3.13
N ALA A 196 -0.85 -23.04 3.05
CA ALA A 196 -0.87 -24.48 3.33
C ALA A 196 0.07 -25.30 2.42
N ASN A 197 0.37 -24.79 1.23
CA ASN A 197 1.24 -25.44 0.25
C ASN A 197 2.66 -24.84 0.21
N HIS A 198 2.95 -23.84 1.05
CA HIS A 198 4.26 -23.20 1.07
C HIS A 198 5.29 -24.07 1.79
N PRO A 199 6.55 -24.19 1.30
CA PRO A 199 7.60 -24.96 1.98
C PRO A 199 7.80 -24.56 3.45
N ASP A 200 7.74 -23.25 3.72
CA ASP A 200 7.89 -22.69 5.08
C ASP A 200 6.56 -22.49 5.82
N ARG A 201 5.49 -23.21 5.46
CA ARG A 201 4.13 -23.05 6.01
C ARG A 201 4.13 -22.89 7.53
N ALA A 202 4.79 -23.81 8.24
CA ALA A 202 4.76 -23.85 9.70
C ALA A 202 5.34 -22.57 10.32
N ALA A 203 6.50 -22.12 9.83
CA ALA A 203 7.16 -20.92 10.31
C ALA A 203 6.38 -19.66 9.97
N LEU A 204 5.88 -19.54 8.74
CA LEU A 204 5.11 -18.38 8.30
C LEU A 204 3.77 -18.27 9.05
N ALA A 205 3.03 -19.37 9.19
CA ALA A 205 1.78 -19.39 9.91
C ALA A 205 1.97 -19.06 11.40
N ALA A 206 3.00 -19.61 12.05
CA ALA A 206 3.35 -19.27 13.43
C ALA A 206 3.73 -17.79 13.58
N SER A 207 4.52 -17.23 12.65
CA SER A 207 4.86 -15.80 12.64
C SER A 207 3.62 -14.91 12.48
N PHE A 208 2.67 -15.26 11.61
CA PHE A 208 1.41 -14.51 11.51
C PHE A 208 0.61 -14.58 12.81
N THR A 209 0.52 -15.75 13.43
CA THR A 209 -0.14 -15.92 14.75
C THR A 209 0.49 -15.02 15.81
N GLU A 210 1.83 -15.04 15.95
CA GLU A 210 2.54 -14.20 16.91
C GLU A 210 2.29 -12.71 16.66
N GLN A 211 2.40 -12.27 15.40
CA GLN A 211 2.18 -10.87 15.06
C GLN A 211 0.74 -10.43 15.34
N LEU A 212 -0.26 -11.25 15.01
CA LEU A 212 -1.67 -10.94 15.32
C LEU A 212 -1.91 -10.82 16.83
N LEU A 213 -1.28 -11.68 17.64
CA LEU A 213 -1.38 -11.66 19.09
C LEU A 213 -0.63 -10.47 19.71
N SER A 214 0.41 -9.95 19.05
CA SER A 214 1.18 -8.79 19.52
C SER A 214 0.47 -7.44 19.30
N LEU A 215 -0.58 -7.40 18.48
CA LEU A 215 -1.30 -6.17 18.20
C LEU A 215 -2.13 -5.75 19.41
N ASP A 216 -1.96 -4.49 19.83
CA ASP A 216 -2.83 -3.90 20.83
C ASP A 216 -4.23 -3.59 20.26
N GLN A 217 -5.16 -3.21 21.14
CA GLN A 217 -6.54 -2.93 20.75
C GLN A 217 -6.67 -1.79 19.73
N GLN A 218 -5.86 -0.73 19.86
CA GLN A 218 -5.92 0.40 18.93
C GLN A 218 -5.40 -0.01 17.54
N GLN A 219 -4.36 -0.84 17.49
CA GLN A 219 -3.81 -1.39 16.25
C GLN A 219 -4.78 -2.36 15.57
N LEU A 220 -5.47 -3.20 16.35
CA LEU A 220 -6.52 -4.08 15.84
C LEU A 220 -7.69 -3.29 15.27
N ASP A 221 -8.16 -2.25 15.98
CA ASP A 221 -9.23 -1.37 15.50
C ASP A 221 -8.81 -0.61 14.24
N TYR A 222 -7.59 -0.10 14.21
CA TYR A 222 -7.01 0.58 13.05
C TYR A 222 -6.94 -0.34 11.82
N LYS A 223 -6.49 -1.59 12.01
CA LYS A 223 -6.41 -2.61 10.94
C LYS A 223 -7.77 -3.24 10.62
N GLY A 224 -8.79 -3.02 11.45
CA GLY A 224 -10.11 -3.62 11.31
C GLY A 224 -10.10 -5.13 11.55
N LEU A 225 -9.33 -5.60 12.53
CA LEU A 225 -9.14 -7.02 12.82
C LEU A 225 -9.71 -7.45 14.18
N THR A 226 -10.25 -6.53 14.98
CA THR A 226 -10.66 -6.80 16.37
C THR A 226 -11.62 -7.99 16.49
N ALA A 227 -12.68 -8.05 15.69
CA ALA A 227 -13.66 -9.13 15.77
C ALA A 227 -13.16 -10.48 15.22
N ASP A 228 -12.11 -10.47 14.41
CA ASP A 228 -11.68 -11.64 13.64
C ASP A 228 -10.30 -12.17 14.05
N ARG A 229 -9.56 -11.44 14.89
CA ARG A 229 -8.20 -11.79 15.33
C ARG A 229 -8.11 -13.22 15.82
N ASP A 230 -8.98 -13.61 16.75
CA ASP A 230 -8.88 -14.91 17.41
C ASP A 230 -9.19 -16.07 16.45
N ARG A 231 -10.14 -15.86 15.53
CA ARG A 231 -10.45 -16.83 14.48
C ARG A 231 -9.29 -16.98 13.47
N LEU A 232 -8.66 -15.87 13.08
CA LEU A 232 -7.47 -15.88 12.23
C LEU A 232 -6.32 -16.61 12.92
N VAL A 233 -6.08 -16.33 14.20
CA VAL A 233 -5.06 -16.98 15.03
C VAL A 233 -5.29 -18.48 15.13
N GLU A 234 -6.54 -18.92 15.36
CA GLU A 234 -6.89 -20.33 15.41
C GLU A 234 -6.62 -21.03 14.08
N PHE A 235 -7.08 -20.44 12.97
CA PHE A 235 -6.88 -20.98 11.62
C PHE A 235 -5.39 -21.13 11.28
N LEU A 236 -4.61 -20.09 11.52
CA LEU A 236 -3.14 -20.09 11.33
C LEU A 236 -2.45 -21.09 12.25
N GLY A 237 -2.90 -21.20 13.51
CA GLY A 237 -2.35 -22.14 14.47
C GLY A 237 -2.56 -23.59 14.06
N VAL A 238 -3.73 -23.94 13.50
CA VAL A 238 -3.98 -25.26 12.91
C VAL A 238 -3.03 -25.49 11.74
N MET A 239 -2.94 -24.54 10.80
CA MET A 239 -2.06 -24.63 9.64
C MET A 239 -0.59 -24.82 10.01
N ALA A 240 -0.12 -24.19 11.10
CA ALA A 240 1.25 -24.30 11.58
C ALA A 240 1.59 -25.70 12.12
N ARG A 241 0.60 -26.43 12.66
CA ARG A 241 0.76 -27.76 13.27
C ARG A 241 0.46 -28.91 12.33
N THR A 242 -0.25 -28.66 11.22
CA THR A 242 -0.52 -29.68 10.20
C THR A 242 0.82 -30.21 9.64
N PRO A 243 0.99 -31.53 9.49
CA PRO A 243 2.20 -32.14 8.92
C PRO A 243 2.49 -31.71 7.48
#